data_AF-A0A223AYN8-F1
#
_entry.id   AF-A0A223AYN8-F1
#
_cell.length_a   1.000
_cell.length_b   1.000
_cell.length_c   1.000
_cell.angle_alpha   90.00
_cell.angle_beta   90.00
_cell.angle_gamma   90.00
#
_symmetry.space_group_name_H-M   'P 1'
#
loop_
_entity.id
_entity.type
_entity.pdbx_description
1 polymer ?
#
loop_
_entity_poly.entity_id
_entity_poly.type
_entity_poly.pdbx_seq_one_letter_code
_entity_poly.pdbx_strand_id
1 'polypeptide(L)'
;MKTLIVYSTISGNTKSVCERIYGALNTEKEIKNVKDIKNLQVNNYDNFIIGFWCDKGTMDKDSIDFLKTLNNQNIYFVGTLGADPDSGHWSDVFENAKKLCSENNNFKDGLLIWGRISQEMQDMMKNFPASHPHAVTPERLARWEAASTHPDENDFKKAEEFFSNLLNN
;
A
#
# COMPACT_ATOMS: atom_id res chain seq x y z
N MET A 1 13.75 15.51 -10.98
CA MET A 1 13.52 14.97 -9.63
C MET A 1 13.57 13.46 -9.70
N LYS A 2 14.20 12.81 -8.72
CA LYS A 2 14.31 11.36 -8.66
C LYS A 2 13.34 10.79 -7.62
N THR A 3 12.51 9.82 -8.02
CA THR A 3 11.54 9.15 -7.14
C THR A 3 11.97 7.73 -6.80
N LEU A 4 11.93 7.35 -5.52
CA LEU A 4 12.03 5.95 -5.12
C LEU A 4 10.65 5.39 -4.78
N ILE A 5 10.28 4.29 -5.43
CA ILE A 5 9.14 3.47 -5.04
C ILE A 5 9.66 2.32 -4.19
N VAL A 6 9.26 2.27 -2.92
CA VAL A 6 9.58 1.17 -2.01
C VAL A 6 8.31 0.44 -1.68
N TYR A 7 8.29 -0.88 -1.86
CA TYR A 7 7.10 -1.66 -1.55
C TYR A 7 7.36 -2.84 -0.61
N SER A 8 6.37 -3.16 0.21
CA SER A 8 6.22 -4.43 0.90
C SER A 8 5.01 -5.17 0.35
N THR A 9 5.06 -6.49 0.26
CA THR A 9 3.92 -7.29 -0.20
C THR A 9 3.95 -8.73 0.33
N ILE A 10 2.78 -9.32 0.51
CA ILE A 10 2.60 -10.75 0.78
C ILE A 10 1.94 -11.42 -0.44
N SER A 11 0.75 -10.97 -0.83
CA SER A 11 -0.04 -11.58 -1.92
C SER A 11 0.34 -11.12 -3.33
N GLY A 12 1.26 -10.16 -3.45
CA GLY A 12 1.66 -9.55 -4.73
C GLY A 12 0.81 -8.35 -5.16
N ASN A 13 -0.30 -8.02 -4.49
CA ASN A 13 -1.15 -6.88 -4.86
C ASN A 13 -0.35 -5.58 -4.89
N THR A 14 0.28 -5.23 -3.77
CA THR A 14 1.07 -4.00 -3.64
C THR A 14 2.20 -3.93 -4.66
N LYS A 15 2.91 -5.03 -4.88
CA LYS A 15 3.96 -5.10 -5.91
C LYS A 15 3.41 -4.77 -7.28
N SER A 16 2.30 -5.41 -7.69
CA SER A 16 1.70 -5.17 -9.00
C SER A 16 1.28 -3.71 -9.19
N VAL A 17 0.66 -3.09 -8.18
CA VAL A 17 0.27 -1.67 -8.23
C VAL A 17 1.51 -0.77 -8.32
N CYS A 18 2.55 -1.02 -7.52
CA CYS A 18 3.80 -0.25 -7.56
C CYS A 18 4.53 -0.39 -8.91
N GLU A 19 4.50 -1.56 -9.55
CA GLU A 19 5.09 -1.77 -10.88
C GLU A 19 4.33 -0.99 -11.97
N ARG A 20 2.99 -0.90 -11.86
CA ARG A 20 2.18 -0.06 -12.77
C ARG A 20 2.49 1.43 -12.59
N ILE A 21 2.56 1.91 -11.34
CA ILE A 21 2.99 3.29 -11.05
C ILE A 21 4.40 3.55 -11.61
N TYR A 22 5.35 2.63 -11.40
CA TYR A 22 6.71 2.74 -11.93
C TYR A 22 6.70 2.90 -13.46
N GLY A 23 5.88 2.12 -14.18
CA GLY A 23 5.77 2.20 -15.64
C GLY A 23 5.19 3.54 -16.14
N ALA A 24 4.24 4.12 -15.40
CA ALA A 24 3.56 5.36 -15.79
C ALA A 24 4.36 6.64 -15.50
N LEU A 25 5.26 6.61 -14.51
CA LEU A 25 6.10 7.77 -14.21
C LEU A 25 7.10 8.04 -15.35
N ASN A 26 7.29 9.29 -15.75
CA ASN A 26 8.23 9.70 -16.81
C ASN A 26 9.53 10.34 -16.30
N THR A 27 9.68 10.47 -14.97
CA THR A 27 10.85 11.01 -14.30
C THR A 27 11.92 9.94 -14.00
N GLU A 28 13.08 10.37 -13.50
CA GLU A 28 14.09 9.45 -12.99
C GLU A 28 13.51 8.70 -11.77
N LYS A 29 13.59 7.37 -11.80
CA LYS A 29 12.87 6.53 -10.85
C LYS A 29 13.56 5.20 -10.59
N GLU A 30 13.43 4.73 -9.36
CA GLU A 30 13.82 3.38 -8.95
C GLU A 30 12.65 2.71 -8.23
N ILE A 31 12.56 1.39 -8.32
CA ILE A 31 11.59 0.58 -7.57
C ILE A 31 12.33 -0.54 -6.83
N LYS A 32 12.04 -0.72 -5.54
CA LYS A 32 12.69 -1.73 -4.69
C LYS A 32 11.68 -2.39 -3.76
N ASN A 33 11.82 -3.69 -3.56
CA ASN A 33 11.20 -4.33 -2.41
C ASN A 33 11.94 -3.85 -1.15
N VAL A 34 11.20 -3.49 -0.11
CA VAL A 34 11.77 -3.01 1.16
C VAL A 34 12.79 -3.99 1.75
N LYS A 35 12.60 -5.30 1.56
CA LYS A 35 13.49 -6.36 2.06
C LYS A 35 14.86 -6.39 1.37
N ASP A 36 14.96 -5.81 0.17
CA ASP A 36 16.21 -5.77 -0.59
C ASP A 36 17.06 -4.53 -0.25
N ILE A 37 16.53 -3.61 0.56
CA ILE A 37 17.20 -2.36 0.94
C ILE A 37 18.17 -2.64 2.09
N LYS A 38 19.47 -2.52 1.82
CA LYS A 38 20.53 -2.64 2.84
C LYS A 38 21.14 -1.28 3.20
N ASN A 39 21.60 -0.54 2.21
CA ASN A 39 22.29 0.76 2.38
C ASN A 39 21.71 1.78 1.41
N LEU A 40 20.58 2.39 1.77
CA LEU A 40 19.94 3.40 0.93
C LEU A 40 20.59 4.77 1.13
N GLN A 41 21.05 5.37 0.03
CA GLN A 41 21.46 6.77 0.01
C GLN A 41 20.20 7.64 -0.15
N VAL A 42 19.56 7.98 0.97
CA VAL A 42 18.28 8.72 1.00
C VAL A 42 18.34 10.03 0.21
N ASN A 43 19.44 10.77 0.33
CA ASN A 43 19.64 12.07 -0.33
C ASN A 43 19.74 12.00 -1.87
N ASN A 44 19.76 10.80 -2.46
CA ASN A 44 19.71 10.66 -3.93
C ASN A 44 18.29 10.81 -4.49
N TYR A 45 17.27 10.89 -3.64
CA TYR A 45 15.88 10.92 -4.04
C TYR A 45 15.19 12.17 -3.50
N ASP A 46 14.35 12.78 -4.33
CA ASP A 46 13.52 13.92 -3.95
C ASP A 46 12.17 13.47 -3.37
N ASN A 47 11.69 12.30 -3.81
CA ASN A 47 10.38 11.75 -3.47
C ASN A 47 10.45 10.26 -3.14
N PHE A 48 9.60 9.84 -2.21
CA PHE A 48 9.40 8.44 -1.87
C PHE A 48 7.93 8.08 -1.99
N ILE A 49 7.62 7.02 -2.73
CA ILE A 49 6.30 6.38 -2.74
C ILE A 49 6.40 5.11 -1.89
N ILE A 50 5.68 5.08 -0.78
CA ILE A 50 5.62 3.94 0.14
C ILE A 50 4.45 3.05 -0.26
N GLY A 51 4.76 1.92 -0.89
CA GLY A 51 3.83 0.84 -1.20
C GLY A 51 3.65 -0.11 -0.02
N PHE A 52 2.46 -0.17 0.57
CA PHE A 52 2.17 -1.07 1.69
C PHE A 52 0.96 -1.95 1.44
N TRP A 53 0.87 -3.05 2.19
CA TRP A 53 -0.39 -3.79 2.36
C TRP A 53 -0.95 -3.49 3.74
N CYS A 54 -2.28 -3.44 3.87
CA CYS A 54 -2.89 -3.14 5.15
C CYS A 54 -2.70 -4.30 6.14
N ASP A 55 -2.06 -4.02 7.28
CA ASP A 55 -2.01 -4.90 8.45
C ASP A 55 -2.66 -4.18 9.63
N LYS A 56 -3.57 -4.87 10.33
CA LYS A 56 -4.19 -4.38 11.58
C LYS A 56 -4.71 -2.93 11.55
N GLY A 57 -5.24 -2.50 10.40
CA GLY A 57 -5.81 -1.15 10.25
C GLY A 57 -4.79 -0.05 9.94
N THR A 58 -3.57 -0.41 9.53
CA THR A 58 -2.55 0.55 9.09
C THR A 58 -1.55 -0.11 8.13
N MET A 59 -0.42 0.55 7.88
CA MET A 59 0.69 0.00 7.08
C MET A 59 1.27 -1.27 7.72
N ASP A 60 1.78 -2.17 6.89
CA ASP A 60 2.52 -3.32 7.39
C ASP A 60 3.84 -2.92 8.06
N LYS A 61 4.33 -3.81 8.94
CA LYS A 61 5.51 -3.55 9.77
C LYS A 61 6.75 -3.19 8.95
N ASP A 62 7.01 -3.88 7.84
CA ASP A 62 8.23 -3.65 7.05
C ASP A 62 8.21 -2.23 6.44
N SER A 63 7.04 -1.78 5.97
CA SER A 63 6.85 -0.41 5.47
C SER A 63 7.01 0.65 6.56
N ILE A 64 6.46 0.40 7.76
CA ILE A 64 6.61 1.31 8.91
C ILE A 64 8.07 1.42 9.33
N ASP A 65 8.77 0.30 9.44
CA ASP A 65 10.17 0.26 9.87
C ASP A 65 11.06 0.98 8.86
N PHE A 66 10.80 0.83 7.55
CA PHE A 66 11.47 1.62 6.51
C PHE A 66 11.17 3.12 6.61
N LEU A 67 9.90 3.50 6.75
CA LEU A 67 9.48 4.91 6.85
C LEU A 67 10.19 5.64 8.01
N LYS A 68 10.42 4.96 9.13
CA LYS A 68 11.16 5.49 10.29
C LYS A 68 12.63 5.78 10.02
N THR A 69 13.21 5.20 8.97
CA THR A 69 14.59 5.51 8.54
C THR A 69 14.68 6.81 7.75
N LEU A 70 13.54 7.32 7.28
CA LEU A 70 13.44 8.56 6.52
C LEU A 70 13.19 9.74 7.45
N ASN A 71 13.81 10.88 7.13
CA ASN A 71 13.63 12.13 7.86
C ASN A 71 13.58 13.31 6.87
N ASN A 72 12.60 14.18 7.05
CA ASN A 72 12.34 15.35 6.23
C ASN A 72 12.24 15.07 4.72
N GLN A 73 11.77 13.87 4.33
CA GLN A 73 11.59 13.49 2.93
C GLN A 73 10.18 13.81 2.43
N ASN A 74 10.00 13.99 1.12
CA ASN A 74 8.66 14.08 0.53
C ASN A 74 8.09 12.66 0.40
N ILE A 75 7.00 12.39 1.11
CA ILE A 75 6.40 11.07 1.21
C ILE A 75 5.03 11.06 0.54
N TYR A 76 4.84 10.09 -0.33
CA TYR A 76 3.55 9.66 -0.83
C TYR A 76 3.32 8.21 -0.41
N PHE A 77 2.08 7.73 -0.41
CA PHE A 77 1.82 6.31 -0.21
C PHE A 77 0.84 5.72 -1.22
N VAL A 78 0.99 4.43 -1.46
CA VAL A 78 -0.04 3.59 -2.07
C VAL A 78 -0.27 2.36 -1.19
N GLY A 79 -1.49 2.16 -0.73
CA GLY A 79 -1.85 1.02 0.11
C GLY A 79 -2.79 0.06 -0.60
N THR A 80 -2.60 -1.24 -0.44
CA THR A 80 -3.59 -2.23 -0.88
C THR A 80 -4.34 -2.82 0.31
N LEU A 81 -5.67 -2.84 0.21
CA LEU A 81 -6.57 -3.26 1.28
C LEU A 81 -7.71 -4.11 0.71
N GLY A 82 -8.10 -5.20 1.39
CA GLY A 82 -9.24 -6.03 0.98
C GLY A 82 -10.52 -5.79 1.80
N ALA A 83 -10.63 -4.61 2.39
CA ALA A 83 -11.91 -4.10 2.89
C ALA A 83 -12.65 -3.37 1.77
N ASP A 84 -13.96 -3.22 1.93
CA ASP A 84 -14.79 -2.45 1.01
C ASP A 84 -14.31 -0.99 0.94
N PRO A 85 -14.08 -0.41 -0.26
CA PRO A 85 -13.67 0.98 -0.43
C PRO A 85 -14.58 2.02 0.24
N ASP A 86 -15.87 1.71 0.44
CA ASP A 86 -16.84 2.62 1.06
C ASP A 86 -16.96 2.42 2.59
N SER A 87 -16.16 1.52 3.17
CA SER A 87 -16.22 1.21 4.60
C SER A 87 -15.46 2.21 5.48
N GLY A 88 -15.92 2.40 6.73
CA GLY A 88 -15.19 3.21 7.72
C GLY A 88 -13.75 2.72 7.96
N HIS A 89 -13.51 1.40 7.86
CA HIS A 89 -12.18 0.82 7.99
C HIS A 89 -11.21 1.29 6.90
N TRP A 90 -11.71 1.53 5.68
CA TRP A 90 -10.91 2.07 4.59
C TRP A 90 -10.41 3.48 4.92
N SER A 91 -11.32 4.34 5.39
CA SER A 91 -11.00 5.69 5.84
C SER A 91 -10.04 5.69 7.04
N ASP A 92 -10.24 4.80 8.01
CA ASP A 92 -9.36 4.67 9.18
C ASP A 92 -7.93 4.28 8.76
N VAL A 93 -7.79 3.33 7.83
CA VAL A 93 -6.48 2.89 7.31
C VAL A 93 -5.77 4.05 6.62
N PHE A 94 -6.48 4.85 5.83
CA PHE A 94 -5.93 6.02 5.16
C PHE A 94 -5.38 7.03 6.18
N GLU A 95 -6.18 7.43 7.17
CA GLU A 95 -5.76 8.43 8.16
C GLU A 95 -4.62 7.93 9.05
N ASN A 96 -4.61 6.63 9.40
CA ASN A 96 -3.50 6.04 10.14
C ASN A 96 -2.20 6.05 9.32
N ALA A 97 -2.25 5.68 8.04
CA ALA A 97 -1.11 5.71 7.13
C ALA A 97 -0.57 7.14 6.96
N LYS A 98 -1.46 8.10 6.72
CA LYS A 98 -1.14 9.53 6.60
C LYS A 98 -0.46 10.07 7.86
N LYS A 99 -0.96 9.71 9.05
CA LYS A 99 -0.35 10.10 10.33
C LYS A 99 1.09 9.62 10.40
N LEU A 100 1.34 8.34 10.13
CA LEU A 100 2.70 7.77 10.12
C LEU A 100 3.63 8.49 9.13
N CYS A 101 3.15 8.76 7.91
CA CYS A 101 3.91 9.50 6.90
C CYS A 101 4.24 10.95 7.30
N SER A 102 3.47 11.53 8.23
CA SER A 102 3.63 12.93 8.67
C SER A 102 4.47 13.09 9.93
N GLU A 103 4.83 12.01 10.64
CA GLU A 103 5.50 12.11 11.95
C GLU A 103 6.89 12.75 11.87
N ASN A 104 7.72 12.36 10.90
CA ASN A 104 9.09 12.88 10.70
C ASN A 104 9.36 13.31 9.25
N ASN A 105 8.32 13.36 8.42
CA ASN A 105 8.44 13.56 6.99
C ASN A 105 7.33 14.49 6.46
N ASN A 106 7.48 14.88 5.20
CA ASN A 106 6.55 15.78 4.51
C ASN A 106 5.57 14.94 3.70
N PHE A 107 4.47 14.52 4.32
CA PHE A 107 3.39 13.84 3.60
C PHE A 107 2.81 14.76 2.51
N LYS A 108 2.75 14.26 1.28
CA LYS A 108 2.28 14.99 0.11
C LYS A 108 0.89 14.55 -0.32
N ASP A 109 0.72 13.25 -0.56
CA ASP A 109 -0.58 12.66 -0.89
C ASP A 109 -0.54 11.13 -0.79
N GLY A 110 -1.70 10.47 -0.85
CA GLY A 110 -1.78 9.02 -0.78
C GLY A 110 -3.01 8.45 -1.47
N LEU A 111 -2.93 7.16 -1.81
CA LEU A 111 -4.00 6.43 -2.45
C LEU A 111 -4.16 5.04 -1.84
N LEU A 112 -5.39 4.60 -1.65
CA LEU A 112 -5.70 3.19 -1.38
C LEU A 112 -6.29 2.54 -2.63
N ILE A 113 -5.89 1.29 -2.85
CA ILE A 113 -6.30 0.42 -3.95
C ILE A 113 -6.92 -0.85 -3.38
N TRP A 114 -8.02 -1.28 -3.98
CA TRP A 114 -8.71 -2.47 -3.52
C TRP A 114 -7.92 -3.71 -3.94
N GLY A 115 -7.88 -4.73 -3.08
CA GLY A 115 -7.06 -5.89 -3.36
C GLY A 115 -7.57 -7.15 -2.69
N ARG A 116 -7.38 -8.28 -3.38
CA ARG A 116 -7.72 -9.61 -2.87
C ARG A 116 -7.07 -9.91 -1.53
N ILE A 117 -7.79 -10.64 -0.70
CA ILE A 117 -7.24 -11.25 0.51
C ILE A 117 -6.41 -12.48 0.11
N SER A 118 -5.16 -12.56 0.57
CA SER A 118 -4.26 -13.69 0.31
C SER A 118 -4.89 -15.01 0.75
N GLN A 119 -4.62 -16.09 0.02
CA GLN A 119 -5.10 -17.43 0.39
C GLN A 119 -4.65 -17.83 1.80
N GLU A 120 -3.42 -17.50 2.19
CA GLU A 120 -2.89 -17.79 3.53
C GLU A 120 -3.71 -17.12 4.64
N MET A 121 -4.06 -15.83 4.48
CA MET A 121 -4.95 -15.14 5.42
C MET A 121 -6.36 -15.75 5.43
N GLN A 122 -6.91 -16.15 4.28
CA GLN A 122 -8.22 -16.79 4.24
C GLN A 122 -8.20 -18.11 5.02
N ASP A 123 -7.18 -18.92 4.83
CA ASP A 123 -7.04 -20.22 5.49
C ASP A 123 -6.76 -20.08 6.99
N MET A 124 -5.95 -19.09 7.39
CA MET A 124 -5.77 -18.71 8.79
C MET A 124 -7.12 -18.31 9.42
N MET A 125 -7.92 -17.46 8.76
CA MET A 125 -9.18 -16.98 9.31
C MET A 125 -10.24 -18.07 9.44
N LYS A 126 -10.25 -19.08 8.55
CA LYS A 126 -11.15 -20.24 8.64
C LYS A 126 -10.92 -21.08 9.91
N ASN A 127 -9.73 -21.00 10.52
CA ASN A 127 -9.41 -21.71 11.75
C ASN A 127 -9.87 -20.97 13.01
N PHE A 128 -10.36 -19.74 12.91
CA PHE A 128 -10.83 -18.99 14.08
C PHE A 128 -12.19 -19.47 14.57
N PRO A 129 -12.41 -19.55 15.90
CA PRO A 129 -13.72 -19.88 16.46
C PRO A 129 -14.72 -18.76 16.15
N ALA A 130 -16.02 -19.08 16.12
CA ALA A 130 -17.09 -18.13 15.80
C ALA A 130 -17.12 -16.89 16.72
N SER A 131 -16.59 -16.99 17.94
CA SER A 131 -16.47 -15.88 18.90
C SER A 131 -15.32 -14.91 18.59
N HIS A 132 -14.43 -15.25 17.66
CA HIS A 132 -13.29 -14.41 17.31
C HIS A 132 -13.71 -13.23 16.42
N PRO A 133 -13.17 -12.01 16.62
CA PRO A 133 -13.49 -10.84 15.78
C PRO A 133 -13.20 -11.01 14.29
N HIS A 134 -12.33 -11.98 13.94
CA HIS A 134 -11.98 -12.32 12.56
C HIS A 134 -12.54 -13.67 12.11
N ALA A 135 -13.53 -14.22 12.82
CA ALA A 135 -14.25 -15.40 12.36
C ALA A 135 -14.82 -15.20 10.95
N VAL A 136 -14.87 -16.29 10.19
CA VAL A 136 -15.46 -16.30 8.86
C VAL A 136 -16.98 -16.25 9.00
N THR A 137 -17.58 -15.20 8.45
CA THR A 137 -19.04 -15.04 8.34
C THR A 137 -19.44 -15.01 6.85
N PRO A 138 -20.71 -15.24 6.51
CA PRO A 138 -21.18 -15.10 5.13
C PRO A 138 -20.85 -13.72 4.51
N GLU A 139 -20.97 -12.64 5.28
CA GLU A 139 -20.63 -11.29 4.83
C GLU A 139 -19.14 -11.15 4.53
N ARG A 140 -18.28 -11.77 5.35
CA ARG A 140 -16.83 -11.77 5.12
C ARG A 140 -16.46 -12.53 3.85
N LEU A 141 -17.10 -13.67 3.60
CA LEU A 141 -16.90 -14.45 2.37
C LEU A 141 -17.34 -13.69 1.13
N ALA A 142 -18.51 -13.04 1.17
CA ALA A 142 -18.99 -12.19 0.09
C ALA A 142 -18.01 -11.06 -0.24
N ARG A 143 -17.43 -10.44 0.80
CA ARG A 143 -16.39 -9.41 0.61
C ARG A 143 -15.09 -9.97 0.03
N TRP A 144 -14.67 -11.16 0.44
CA TRP A 144 -13.48 -11.80 -0.15
C TRP A 144 -13.68 -12.12 -1.62
N GLU A 145 -14.85 -12.62 -1.98
CA GLU A 145 -15.23 -12.91 -3.36
C GLU A 145 -15.23 -11.63 -4.20
N ALA A 146 -15.86 -10.56 -3.69
CA ALA A 146 -15.90 -9.28 -4.37
C ALA A 146 -14.51 -8.68 -4.58
N ALA A 147 -13.60 -8.82 -3.60
CA ALA A 147 -12.22 -8.35 -3.72
C ALA A 147 -11.32 -9.28 -4.56
N SER A 148 -11.76 -10.48 -4.91
CA SER A 148 -10.89 -11.54 -5.50
C SER A 148 -10.33 -11.17 -6.87
N THR A 149 -11.05 -10.36 -7.63
CA THR A 149 -10.66 -9.84 -8.95
C THR A 149 -9.80 -8.58 -8.88
N HIS A 150 -9.60 -8.03 -7.69
CA HIS A 150 -8.86 -6.79 -7.46
C HIS A 150 -7.41 -7.06 -6.95
N PRO A 151 -6.43 -6.19 -7.25
CA PRO A 151 -6.52 -5.02 -8.13
C PRO A 151 -6.80 -5.42 -9.59
N ASP A 152 -7.73 -4.71 -10.23
CA ASP A 152 -8.07 -4.86 -11.64
C ASP A 152 -7.42 -3.76 -12.52
N GLU A 153 -7.75 -3.73 -13.81
CA GLU A 153 -7.18 -2.71 -14.71
C GLU A 153 -7.67 -1.28 -14.40
N ASN A 154 -8.85 -1.11 -13.81
CA ASN A 154 -9.32 0.21 -13.37
C ASN A 154 -8.56 0.67 -12.12
N ASP A 155 -8.28 -0.23 -11.19
CA ASP A 155 -7.42 0.04 -10.03
C ASP A 155 -6.01 0.46 -10.47
N PHE A 156 -5.45 -0.23 -11.46
CA PHE A 156 -4.15 0.11 -12.02
C PHE A 156 -4.15 1.48 -12.67
N LYS A 157 -5.11 1.78 -13.55
CA LYS A 157 -5.24 3.11 -14.17
C LYS A 157 -5.41 4.21 -13.14
N LYS A 158 -6.23 3.98 -12.12
CA LYS A 158 -6.41 4.93 -11.01
C LYS A 158 -5.08 5.25 -10.33
N ALA A 159 -4.26 4.24 -10.05
CA ALA A 159 -2.94 4.43 -9.45
C ALA A 159 -1.97 5.15 -10.41
N GLU A 160 -1.92 4.73 -11.68
CA GLU A 160 -1.09 5.35 -12.71
C GLU A 160 -1.39 6.84 -12.89
N GLU A 161 -2.67 7.18 -13.09
CA GLU A 161 -3.13 8.56 -13.28
C GLU A 161 -2.85 9.41 -12.05
N PHE A 162 -3.14 8.90 -10.85
CA PHE A 162 -2.91 9.61 -9.60
C PHE A 162 -1.44 10.03 -9.44
N PHE A 163 -0.50 9.10 -9.57
CA PHE A 163 0.91 9.40 -9.39
C PHE A 163 1.52 10.15 -10.56
N SER A 164 1.07 9.90 -11.79
CA SER A 164 1.53 10.65 -12.97
C SER A 164 1.18 12.14 -12.83
N ASN A 165 -0.06 12.45 -12.43
CA ASN A 165 -0.49 13.84 -12.22
C ASN A 165 0.33 14.57 -11.15
N LEU A 166 0.78 13.85 -10.13
CA LEU A 166 1.57 14.41 -9.03
C LEU A 166 3.05 14.58 -9.38
N LEU A 167 3.63 13.68 -10.19
CA LEU A 167 5.09 13.51 -10.26
C LEU A 167 5.71 13.58 -11.67
N ASN A 168 4.91 13.68 -12.74
CA ASN A 168 5.43 13.80 -14.11
C ASN A 168 5.72 15.24 -14.57
N ASN A 169 5.65 16.21 -13.64
CA ASN A 169 5.88 17.63 -13.92
C ASN A 169 7.35 18.03 -13.81
#